data_AF-X5X9W1-F1
#
_entry.id   AF-X5X9W1-F1
#
_cell.length_a   1.000
_cell.length_b   1.000
_cell.length_c   1.000
_cell.angle_alpha   90.00
_cell.angle_beta   90.00
_cell.angle_gamma   90.00
#
_symmetry.space_group_name_H-M   'P 1'
#
loop_
_entity.id
_entity.type
_entity.pdbx_description
1 polymer ?
#
loop_
_entity_poly.entity_id
_entity_poly.type
_entity_poly.pdbx_seq_one_letter_code
_entity_poly.pdbx_strand_id
1 'polypeptide(L)'
;MPPGEDVPAKYVAFSGIWGGQLDGMYDGKLAVLTITRGGNVTATYAWGDVADNKPGVADGEGKIFGNTLKLRRLPNGADVSAVIQADGTLAVTYGLADRTYTGTFTKQ
;
A
#
# COMPACT_ATOMS: atom_id res chain seq x y z
N MET A 1 6.66 13.75 -17.18
CA MET A 1 5.46 13.11 -17.78
C MET A 1 4.40 13.10 -16.70
N PRO A 2 3.23 13.75 -16.89
CA PRO A 2 2.11 13.50 -16.01
C PRO A 2 1.72 12.01 -16.13
N PRO A 3 1.14 11.40 -15.09
CA PRO A 3 0.65 10.03 -15.18
C PRO A 3 -0.33 9.95 -16.35
N GLY A 4 -0.08 9.01 -17.27
CA GLY A 4 -0.71 8.95 -18.59
C GLY A 4 -2.24 9.08 -18.52
N GLU A 5 -2.79 9.89 -19.43
CA GLU A 5 -4.19 10.30 -19.61
C GLU A 5 -5.26 9.19 -19.69
N ASP A 6 -4.92 7.94 -19.40
CA ASP A 6 -5.77 6.77 -19.62
C ASP A 6 -6.02 5.92 -18.35
N VAL A 7 -5.58 6.38 -17.18
CA VAL A 7 -5.82 5.68 -15.92
C VAL A 7 -7.18 6.07 -15.35
N PRO A 8 -8.09 5.11 -15.06
CA PRO A 8 -9.37 5.40 -14.42
C PRO A 8 -9.21 6.19 -13.13
N ALA A 9 -10.03 7.24 -12.92
CA ALA A 9 -9.97 8.10 -11.73
C ALA A 9 -10.01 7.32 -10.40
N LYS A 10 -10.78 6.22 -10.36
CA LYS A 10 -10.83 5.28 -9.23
C LYS A 10 -9.47 4.66 -8.87
N TYR A 11 -8.58 4.47 -9.85
CA TYR A 11 -7.24 3.96 -9.61
C TYR A 11 -6.28 5.09 -9.25
N VAL A 12 -6.46 6.27 -9.84
CA VAL A 12 -5.71 7.49 -9.47
C VAL A 12 -5.90 7.83 -7.99
N ALA A 13 -7.03 7.46 -7.38
CA ALA A 13 -7.25 7.61 -5.93
C ALA A 13 -6.14 6.99 -5.08
N PHE A 14 -5.49 5.90 -5.52
CA PHE A 14 -4.37 5.26 -4.83
C PHE A 14 -3.03 5.96 -5.03
N SER A 15 -2.91 6.82 -6.03
CA SER A 15 -1.63 7.46 -6.37
C SER A 15 -1.10 8.35 -5.24
N GLY A 16 0.22 8.42 -5.14
CA GLY A 16 0.92 9.26 -4.17
C GLY A 16 1.51 8.45 -3.02
N ILE A 17 1.89 9.17 -1.97
CA ILE A 17 2.55 8.63 -0.80
C ILE A 17 1.54 8.61 0.34
N TRP A 18 1.47 7.49 1.03
CA TRP A 18 0.56 7.24 2.13
C TRP A 18 1.38 6.86 3.35
N GLY A 19 1.08 7.46 4.49
CA GLY A 19 1.76 7.17 5.75
C GLY A 19 0.74 6.97 6.88
N GLY A 20 1.06 6.09 7.81
CA GLY A 20 0.24 5.85 8.99
C GLY A 20 0.90 4.84 9.91
N GLN A 21 0.14 4.38 10.89
CA GLN A 21 0.59 3.39 11.85
C GLN A 21 -0.28 2.14 11.77
N LEU A 22 0.36 0.98 11.72
CA LEU A 22 -0.25 -0.33 11.87
C LEU A 22 -0.41 -0.62 13.38
N ASP A 23 -1.60 -1.06 13.76
CA ASP A 23 -2.06 -1.28 15.15
C ASP A 23 -1.77 -0.11 16.09
N GLY A 24 -1.65 1.11 15.54
CA GLY A 24 -1.29 2.33 16.28
C GLY A 24 0.13 2.34 16.84
N MET A 25 0.98 1.38 16.48
CA MET A 25 2.32 1.20 17.05
C MET A 25 3.42 1.21 15.99
N TYR A 26 3.20 0.56 14.85
CA TYR A 26 4.25 0.35 13.86
C TYR A 26 4.09 1.29 12.68
N ASP A 27 5.08 2.14 12.43
CA ASP A 27 5.05 3.01 11.26
C ASP A 27 4.99 2.21 9.97
N GLY A 28 4.20 2.70 9.02
CA GLY A 28 4.12 2.14 7.68
C GLY A 28 3.96 3.24 6.65
N LYS A 29 4.56 3.02 5.49
CA LYS A 29 4.51 3.97 4.37
C LYS A 29 4.36 3.22 3.06
N LEU A 30 3.37 3.63 2.27
CA LEU A 30 3.11 3.09 0.94
C LEU A 30 3.27 4.22 -0.08
N ALA A 31 4.27 4.13 -0.94
CA ALA A 31 4.46 5.03 -2.06
C ALA A 31 4.02 4.34 -3.35
N VAL A 32 2.93 4.79 -3.95
CA VAL A 32 2.46 4.27 -5.24
C VAL A 32 3.19 4.98 -6.36
N LEU A 33 4.07 4.26 -7.07
CA LEU A 33 4.97 4.81 -8.08
C LEU A 33 4.32 4.90 -9.45
N THR A 34 3.69 3.80 -9.91
CA THR A 34 3.00 3.78 -11.20
C THR A 34 1.68 3.05 -11.09
N ILE A 35 0.72 3.47 -11.92
CA ILE A 35 -0.58 2.82 -12.06
C ILE A 35 -0.88 2.74 -13.56
N THR A 36 -1.21 1.54 -14.03
CA THR A 36 -1.59 1.31 -15.43
C THR A 36 -3.11 1.36 -15.59
N ARG A 37 -3.59 1.56 -16.83
CA ARG A 37 -5.03 1.50 -17.15
C ARG A 37 -5.71 0.19 -16.72
N GLY A 38 -4.97 -0.93 -16.78
CA GLY A 38 -5.44 -2.25 -16.33
C GLY A 38 -5.46 -2.44 -14.81
N GLY A 39 -5.06 -1.42 -14.04
CA GLY A 39 -5.00 -1.48 -12.58
C GLY A 39 -3.76 -2.16 -12.03
N ASN A 40 -2.76 -2.51 -12.85
CA ASN A 40 -1.45 -2.94 -12.33
C ASN A 40 -0.75 -1.74 -11.71
N VAL A 41 -0.10 -1.98 -10.58
CA VAL A 41 0.55 -0.96 -9.75
C VAL A 41 1.98 -1.38 -9.47
N THR A 42 2.90 -0.42 -9.48
CA THR A 42 4.18 -0.57 -8.78
C THR A 42 4.19 0.39 -7.60
N ALA A 43 4.62 -0.10 -6.44
CA ALA A 43 4.66 0.66 -5.22
C ALA A 43 5.90 0.29 -4.41
N THR A 44 6.36 1.21 -3.58
CA THR A 44 7.37 0.94 -2.56
C THR A 44 6.67 0.94 -1.21
N TYR A 45 6.86 -0.11 -0.43
CA TYR A 45 6.34 -0.21 0.93
C TYR A 45 7.48 -0.20 1.93
N ALA A 46 7.41 0.70 2.90
CA ALA A 46 8.29 0.73 4.06
C ALA A 46 7.51 0.33 5.31
N TRP A 47 8.11 -0.52 6.13
CA TRP A 47 7.59 -0.96 7.42
C TRP A 47 8.57 -0.59 8.53
N GLY A 48 8.04 -0.22 9.68
CA GLY A 48 8.79 -0.01 10.91
C GLY A 48 9.18 -1.34 11.57
N ASP A 49 9.44 -1.29 12.88
CA ASP A 49 9.86 -2.44 13.70
C ASP A 49 8.66 -3.37 13.98
N VAL A 50 8.09 -3.96 12.93
CA VAL A 50 6.88 -4.79 13.01
C VAL A 50 7.24 -6.16 13.58
N ALA A 51 6.95 -6.37 14.86
CA ALA A 51 7.33 -7.56 15.63
C ALA A 51 8.83 -7.84 15.54
N ASP A 52 9.25 -9.06 15.18
CA ASP A 52 10.66 -9.43 15.07
C ASP A 52 11.30 -9.01 13.74
N ASN A 53 10.56 -8.32 12.87
CA ASN A 53 11.05 -7.89 11.58
C ASN A 53 11.62 -6.48 11.66
N LYS A 54 12.91 -6.34 11.33
CA LYS A 54 13.59 -5.05 11.33
C LYS A 54 12.94 -4.09 10.34
N PRO A 55 13.00 -2.77 10.61
CA PRO A 55 12.53 -1.76 9.68
C PRO A 55 13.18 -1.94 8.32
N GLY A 56 12.36 -1.84 7.27
CA GLY A 56 12.81 -2.13 5.92
C GLY A 56 11.93 -1.47 4.88
N VAL A 57 12.44 -1.50 3.65
CA VAL A 57 11.73 -1.00 2.48
C VAL A 57 11.84 -2.03 1.38
N ALA A 58 10.74 -2.25 0.67
CA ALA A 58 10.72 -3.12 -0.49
C ALA A 58 9.81 -2.56 -1.57
N ASP A 59 10.25 -2.71 -2.81
CA ASP A 59 9.40 -2.50 -3.97
C ASP A 59 8.49 -3.72 -4.16
N GLY A 60 7.23 -3.43 -4.44
CA GLY A 60 6.18 -4.41 -4.65
C GLY A 60 5.39 -4.04 -5.90
N GLU A 61 5.17 -5.04 -6.74
CA GLU A 61 4.16 -4.95 -7.80
C GLU A 61 2.80 -5.36 -7.22
N GLY A 62 1.72 -4.82 -7.74
CA GLY A 62 0.38 -5.10 -7.26
C GLY A 62 -0.69 -4.90 -8.31
N LYS A 63 -1.93 -5.11 -7.90
CA LYS A 63 -3.10 -4.89 -8.75
C LYS A 63 -4.26 -4.34 -7.94
N ILE A 64 -4.99 -3.42 -8.56
CA ILE A 64 -6.21 -2.84 -8.02
C ILE A 64 -7.41 -3.67 -8.49
N PHE A 65 -8.21 -4.11 -7.53
CA PHE A 65 -9.48 -4.80 -7.71
C PHE A 65 -10.58 -3.97 -7.06
N GLY A 66 -11.39 -3.29 -7.88
CA GLY A 66 -12.40 -2.35 -7.37
C GLY A 66 -11.73 -1.19 -6.62
N ASN A 67 -11.92 -1.15 -5.31
CA ASN A 67 -11.34 -0.16 -4.39
C ASN A 67 -10.29 -0.75 -3.45
N THR A 68 -9.68 -1.87 -3.85
CA THR A 68 -8.63 -2.55 -3.09
C THR A 68 -7.37 -2.70 -3.93
N LEU A 69 -6.26 -2.15 -3.47
CA LEU A 69 -4.93 -2.46 -3.96
C LEU A 69 -4.39 -3.68 -3.22
N LYS A 70 -3.92 -4.69 -3.94
CA LYS A 70 -3.18 -5.82 -3.37
C LYS A 70 -1.80 -5.85 -3.98
N LEU A 71 -0.77 -5.80 -3.14
CA LEU A 71 0.60 -6.05 -3.57
C LEU A 71 0.83 -7.56 -3.66
N ARG A 72 1.74 -7.97 -4.54
CA ARG A 72 2.37 -9.28 -4.47
C ARG A 72 3.14 -9.37 -3.16
N ARG A 73 3.33 -10.61 -2.69
CA ARG A 73 4.10 -10.89 -1.49
C ARG A 73 5.47 -10.23 -1.59
N LEU A 74 5.79 -9.39 -0.61
CA LEU A 74 7.04 -8.66 -0.53
C LEU A 74 8.21 -9.61 -0.18
N PRO A 75 9.47 -9.21 -0.41
CA PRO A 75 10.65 -10.04 -0.11
C PRO A 75 10.80 -10.45 1.36
N ASN A 76 10.24 -9.66 2.28
CA ASN A 76 10.17 -10.00 3.71
C ASN A 76 9.09 -11.04 4.04
N GLY A 77 8.36 -11.54 3.04
CA GLY A 77 7.25 -12.48 3.20
C GLY A 77 5.91 -11.82 3.53
N ALA A 78 5.83 -10.48 3.55
CA ALA A 78 4.61 -9.78 3.90
C ALA A 78 3.60 -9.72 2.75
N ASP A 79 2.34 -9.91 3.08
CA ASP A 79 1.20 -9.69 2.20
C ASP A 79 0.55 -8.35 2.54
N VAL A 80 0.58 -7.40 1.60
CA VAL A 80 0.07 -6.05 1.83
C VAL A 80 -1.17 -5.79 0.96
N SER A 81 -2.23 -5.31 1.59
CA SER A 81 -3.41 -4.80 0.89
C SER A 81 -3.86 -3.47 1.45
N ALA A 82 -4.42 -2.62 0.60
CA ALA A 82 -4.89 -1.30 0.98
C ALA A 82 -6.25 -1.03 0.33
N VAL A 83 -7.21 -0.54 1.11
CA VAL A 83 -8.56 -0.23 0.65
C VAL A 83 -8.80 1.27 0.80
N ILE A 84 -9.08 1.97 -0.30
CA ILE A 84 -9.54 3.37 -0.23
C ILE A 84 -10.86 3.39 0.54
N GLN A 85 -10.94 4.25 1.53
CA GLN A 85 -12.15 4.52 2.31
C GLN A 85 -12.91 5.71 1.70
N ALA A 86 -14.18 5.87 2.07
CA ALA A 86 -15.02 6.96 1.58
C ALA A 86 -14.53 8.35 2.04
N ASP A 87 -13.79 8.41 3.14
CA ASP A 87 -13.15 9.62 3.68
C ASP A 87 -11.82 9.97 2.99
N GLY A 88 -11.39 9.16 2.00
CA GLY A 88 -10.15 9.37 1.24
C GLY A 88 -8.89 8.81 1.92
N THR A 89 -9.02 8.09 3.03
CA THR A 89 -7.89 7.39 3.67
C THR A 89 -7.68 5.99 3.09
N LEU A 90 -6.54 5.37 3.38
CA LEU A 90 -6.26 3.97 3.06
C LEU A 90 -6.34 3.10 4.32
N ALA A 91 -7.27 2.16 4.35
CA ALA A 91 -7.22 1.07 5.32
C ALA A 91 -6.20 0.04 4.83
N VAL A 92 -5.06 -0.05 5.49
CA VAL A 92 -3.94 -0.94 5.15
C VAL A 92 -4.00 -2.18 6.04
N THR A 93 -3.79 -3.34 5.42
CA THR A 93 -3.57 -4.62 6.08
C THR A 93 -2.20 -5.13 5.68
N TYR A 94 -1.39 -5.43 6.68
CA TYR A 94 -0.06 -5.99 6.54
C TYR A 94 -0.05 -7.36 7.23
N GLY A 95 -0.06 -8.42 6.44
CA GLY A 95 0.08 -9.80 6.93
C GLY A 95 1.55 -10.21 6.92
N LEU A 96 2.08 -10.67 8.03
CA LEU A 96 3.44 -11.21 8.11
C LEU A 96 3.43 -12.47 8.97
N ALA A 97 3.89 -13.58 8.39
CA ALA A 97 3.73 -14.92 8.96
C ALA A 97 2.26 -15.18 9.36
N ASP A 98 1.99 -15.57 10.60
CA ASP A 98 0.64 -15.85 11.12
C ASP A 98 -0.02 -14.62 11.80
N ARG A 99 0.54 -13.41 11.62
CA ARG A 99 0.02 -12.18 12.21
C ARG A 99 -0.46 -11.21 11.15
N THR A 100 -1.52 -10.49 11.49
CA THR A 100 -2.09 -9.43 10.65
C THR A 100 -2.12 -8.14 11.45
N TYR A 101 -1.56 -7.09 10.86
CA TYR A 101 -1.50 -5.75 11.43
C TYR A 101 -2.34 -4.83 10.54
N THR A 102 -3.12 -3.94 11.14
CA THR A 102 -4.05 -3.08 10.40
C THR A 102 -3.87 -1.63 10.77
N GLY A 103 -4.00 -0.73 9.81
CA GLY A 103 -3.82 0.69 10.06
C GLY A 103 -4.56 1.56 9.06
N THR A 104 -4.76 2.82 9.43
CA THR A 104 -5.29 3.83 8.52
C THR A 104 -4.16 4.75 8.11
N PHE A 105 -3.93 4.84 6.80
CA PHE A 105 -2.89 5.69 6.23
C PHE A 105 -3.53 6.91 5.58
N THR A 106 -2.91 8.06 5.78
CA THR A 106 -3.30 9.33 5.17
C THR A 106 -2.30 9.72 4.09
N LYS A 107 -2.80 10.46 3.10
CA LYS A 107 -1.97 10.98 2.02
C LYS A 107 -0.99 12.03 2.56
N GLN A 108 0.28 11.91 2.17
CA GLN A 108 1.37 12.82 2.55
C GLN A 108 1.58 13.91 1.50
#